data_AF-A0A8S4GX58-F1
#
_entry.id   AF-A0A8S4GX58-F1
#
_cell.length_a   1.000
_cell.length_b   1.000
_cell.length_c   1.000
_cell.angle_alpha   90.00
_cell.angle_beta   90.00
_cell.angle_gamma   90.00
#
_symmetry.space_group_name_H-M   'P 1'
#
loop_
_entity.id
_entity.type
_entity.pdbx_description
1 polymer ?
#
loop_
_entity_poly.entity_id
_entity_poly.type
_entity_poly.pdbx_seq_one_letter_code
_entity_poly.pdbx_strand_id
1 'polypeptide(L)'
;MAAIAYLCPSGLGTAGVGKYCENTLDCLKNLCSSDQGGDWESGLCGCFNDIGICCCVYLCGPCTYCHTAADAHDITCGEACLGLCVCSFIGCTFCAAVADRRKLRQKYNIKGSTIADCLAVACCPICAQCQEAYQTVHKGSHECPCSGAKTSAPGGQAMK
;
A
#
# COMPACT_ATOMS: atom_id res chain seq x y z
N MET A 1 -13.82 10.24 13.27
CA MET A 1 -13.74 9.59 14.60
C MET A 1 -15.03 8.87 14.99
N ALA A 2 -16.20 9.52 15.04
CA ALA A 2 -17.44 8.88 15.51
C ALA A 2 -17.91 7.66 14.68
N ALA A 3 -17.73 7.67 13.35
CA ALA A 3 -18.10 6.55 12.48
C ALA A 3 -17.24 5.28 12.68
N ILE A 4 -16.00 5.43 13.17
CA ILE A 4 -15.07 4.32 13.41
C ILE A 4 -15.54 3.46 14.59
N ALA A 5 -16.17 4.08 15.60
CA ALA A 5 -16.63 3.40 16.80
C ALA A 5 -17.85 2.48 16.57
N TYR A 6 -18.69 2.76 15.56
CA TYR A 6 -19.90 1.96 15.27
C TYR A 6 -19.64 0.71 14.43
N LEU A 7 -18.48 0.60 13.77
CA LEU A 7 -18.18 -0.48 12.82
C LEU A 7 -17.24 -1.57 13.37
N CYS A 8 -16.71 -1.41 14.60
CA CYS A 8 -15.75 -2.34 15.17
C CYS A 8 -16.34 -3.06 16.41
N PRO A 9 -16.42 -4.40 16.44
CA PRO A 9 -16.82 -5.13 17.64
C PRO A 9 -15.80 -4.86 18.76
N SER A 10 -16.33 -4.56 19.94
CA SER A 10 -15.64 -4.09 21.14
C SER A 10 -14.53 -5.04 21.63
N GLY A 11 -13.35 -4.99 21.01
CA GLY A 11 -12.21 -5.84 21.40
C GLY A 11 -10.93 -5.72 20.57
N LEU A 12 -10.94 -5.03 19.41
CA LEU A 12 -9.74 -4.84 18.59
C LEU A 12 -9.19 -3.42 18.77
N GLY A 13 -7.90 -3.32 19.13
CA GLY A 13 -7.20 -2.05 19.37
C GLY A 13 -7.53 -0.99 18.33
N THR A 14 -8.10 0.13 18.78
CA THR A 14 -8.62 1.20 17.91
C THR A 14 -7.56 2.21 17.49
N ALA A 15 -6.35 2.10 18.03
CA ALA A 15 -5.25 3.04 17.76
C ALA A 15 -4.74 2.93 16.31
N GLY A 16 -4.60 1.72 15.76
CA GLY A 16 -4.08 1.54 14.40
C GLY A 16 -5.05 2.02 13.32
N VAL A 17 -6.36 1.81 13.50
CA VAL A 17 -7.39 2.31 12.57
C VAL A 17 -7.42 3.84 12.55
N GLY A 18 -7.31 4.48 13.72
CA GLY A 18 -7.19 5.94 13.82
C GLY A 18 -5.97 6.48 13.08
N LYS A 19 -4.80 5.85 13.30
CA LYS A 19 -3.55 6.17 12.61
C LYS A 19 -3.67 6.03 11.09
N TYR A 20 -4.33 4.98 10.60
CA TYR A 20 -4.58 4.78 9.16
C TYR A 20 -5.44 5.91 8.56
N CYS A 21 -6.56 6.23 9.21
CA CYS A 21 -7.46 7.29 8.75
C CYS A 21 -6.82 8.69 8.81
N GLU A 22 -6.06 9.01 9.86
CA GLU A 22 -5.34 10.29 9.97
C GLU A 22 -4.30 10.46 8.86
N ASN A 23 -3.51 9.42 8.56
CA ASN A 23 -2.55 9.47 7.46
C ASN A 23 -3.24 9.68 6.10
N THR A 24 -4.40 9.05 5.89
CA THR A 24 -5.22 9.27 4.68
C THR A 24 -5.67 10.73 4.60
N LEU A 25 -6.12 11.31 5.72
CA LEU A 25 -6.57 12.70 5.79
C LEU A 25 -5.42 13.69 5.59
N ASP A 26 -4.24 13.39 6.12
CA ASP A 26 -3.05 14.21 5.93
C ASP A 26 -2.54 14.17 4.49
N CYS A 27 -2.69 13.04 3.81
CA CYS A 27 -2.41 12.95 2.39
C CYS A 27 -3.36 13.83 1.56
N LEU A 28 -4.66 13.81 1.88
CA LEU A 28 -5.66 14.70 1.28
C LEU A 28 -5.31 16.18 1.41
N LYS A 29 -4.85 16.59 2.59
CA LYS A 29 -4.46 17.99 2.85
C LYS A 29 -3.15 18.39 2.14
N ASN A 30 -2.33 17.43 1.75
CA ASN A 30 -0.96 17.63 1.27
C ASN A 30 -0.71 16.99 -0.11
N LEU A 31 -1.66 17.15 -1.03
CA LEU A 31 -1.61 16.60 -2.40
C LEU A 31 -0.44 17.14 -3.26
N CYS A 32 0.19 18.24 -2.87
CA CYS A 32 1.32 18.85 -3.59
C CYS A 32 2.69 18.56 -2.94
N SER A 33 2.78 17.67 -1.96
CA SER A 33 4.06 17.32 -1.34
C SER A 33 4.97 16.51 -2.27
N SER A 34 6.27 16.78 -2.21
CA SER A 34 7.31 15.97 -2.86
C SER A 34 8.26 15.43 -1.80
N ASP A 35 8.65 14.17 -1.94
CA ASP A 35 9.54 13.44 -1.03
C ASP A 35 10.94 13.28 -1.67
N GLN A 36 11.99 13.45 -0.86
CA GLN A 36 13.38 13.38 -1.31
C GLN A 36 13.95 12.00 -0.95
N GLY A 37 14.29 11.18 -1.96
CA GLY A 37 14.76 9.80 -1.76
C GLY A 37 15.42 9.19 -3.01
N GLY A 38 15.54 7.85 -3.06
CA GLY A 38 15.99 7.06 -4.23
C GLY A 38 14.83 6.51 -5.08
N ASP A 39 15.04 5.91 -6.24
CA ASP A 39 13.92 5.47 -7.10
C ASP A 39 13.26 4.16 -6.60
N TRP A 40 12.02 3.88 -7.06
CA TRP A 40 11.36 2.58 -6.81
C TRP A 40 12.19 1.44 -7.41
N GLU A 41 12.26 0.29 -6.75
CA GLU A 41 13.07 -0.84 -7.23
C GLU A 41 12.50 -1.51 -8.49
N SER A 42 11.20 -1.33 -8.75
CA SER A 42 10.54 -1.75 -9.98
C SER A 42 9.81 -0.58 -10.64
N GLY A 43 9.69 -0.59 -11.97
CA GLY A 43 8.90 0.41 -12.70
C GLY A 43 7.39 0.22 -12.46
N LEU A 44 6.58 1.26 -12.71
CA LEU A 44 5.12 1.19 -12.50
C LEU A 44 4.46 0.08 -13.33
N CYS A 45 4.94 -0.19 -14.55
CA CYS A 45 4.49 -1.30 -15.39
C CYS A 45 5.33 -2.58 -15.21
N GLY A 46 6.12 -2.68 -14.14
CA GLY A 46 6.93 -3.86 -13.82
C GLY A 46 6.12 -5.07 -13.36
N CYS A 47 4.79 -4.96 -13.24
CA CYS A 47 3.90 -6.06 -12.85
C CYS A 47 3.98 -7.29 -13.77
N PHE A 48 4.43 -7.13 -15.02
CA PHE A 48 4.68 -8.25 -15.93
C PHE A 48 5.99 -9.01 -15.65
N ASN A 49 6.92 -8.40 -14.91
CA ASN A 49 8.17 -9.03 -14.54
C ASN A 49 7.98 -10.03 -13.39
N ASP A 50 6.99 -9.78 -12.53
CA ASP A 50 6.65 -10.62 -11.38
C ASP A 50 5.18 -11.08 -11.46
N ILE A 51 4.93 -12.02 -12.38
CA ILE A 51 3.59 -12.60 -12.61
C ILE A 51 3.00 -13.17 -11.32
N GLY A 52 3.83 -13.71 -10.42
CA GLY A 52 3.37 -14.23 -9.13
C GLY A 52 2.68 -13.16 -8.27
N ILE A 53 3.30 -11.98 -8.14
CA ILE A 53 2.71 -10.85 -7.39
C ILE A 53 1.48 -10.31 -8.12
N CYS A 54 1.54 -10.21 -9.44
CA CYS A 54 0.41 -9.77 -10.26
C CYS A 54 -0.83 -10.68 -10.09
N CYS A 55 -0.64 -12.00 -10.13
CA CYS A 55 -1.70 -12.96 -9.86
C CYS A 55 -2.24 -12.85 -8.43
N CYS A 56 -1.38 -12.61 -7.43
CA CYS A 56 -1.84 -12.42 -6.05
C CYS A 56 -2.68 -11.16 -5.87
N VAL A 57 -2.27 -10.05 -6.48
CA VAL A 57 -3.03 -8.79 -6.49
C VAL A 57 -4.34 -8.96 -7.24
N TYR A 58 -4.36 -9.74 -8.33
CA TYR A 58 -5.59 -9.98 -9.08
C TYR A 58 -6.57 -10.92 -8.35
N LEU A 59 -6.07 -11.97 -7.70
CA LEU A 59 -6.89 -12.99 -7.02
C LEU A 59 -7.29 -12.59 -5.58
N CYS A 60 -6.41 -11.92 -4.84
CA CYS A 60 -6.62 -11.47 -3.45
C CYS A 60 -6.17 -10.01 -3.28
N GLY A 61 -6.66 -9.14 -4.17
CA GLY A 61 -6.32 -7.70 -4.17
C GLY A 61 -6.55 -7.01 -2.82
N PRO A 62 -7.73 -7.15 -2.18
CA PRO A 62 -7.98 -6.52 -0.87
C PRO A 62 -7.03 -7.02 0.22
N CYS A 63 -6.72 -8.32 0.22
CA CYS A 63 -5.82 -8.96 1.18
C CYS A 63 -4.40 -8.40 1.01
N THR A 64 -3.91 -8.39 -0.23
CA THR A 64 -2.58 -7.88 -0.56
C THR A 64 -2.47 -6.41 -0.21
N TYR A 65 -3.53 -5.63 -0.48
CA TYR A 65 -3.60 -4.23 -0.10
C TYR A 65 -3.51 -4.06 1.43
N CYS A 66 -4.34 -4.77 2.21
CA CYS A 66 -4.29 -4.64 3.67
C CYS A 66 -2.92 -4.99 4.26
N HIS A 67 -2.24 -5.99 3.69
CA HIS A 67 -0.89 -6.35 4.10
C HIS A 67 0.11 -5.24 3.80
N THR A 68 0.11 -4.74 2.57
CA THR A 68 0.95 -3.61 2.17
C THR A 68 0.68 -2.36 3.01
N ALA A 69 -0.59 -2.07 3.32
CA ALA A 69 -0.99 -0.97 4.18
C ALA A 69 -0.57 -1.17 5.65
N ALA A 70 -0.72 -2.38 6.18
CA ALA A 70 -0.23 -2.74 7.51
C ALA A 70 1.28 -2.46 7.62
N ASP A 71 2.04 -2.82 6.59
CA ASP A 71 3.47 -2.55 6.51
C ASP A 71 3.76 -1.06 6.36
N ALA A 72 3.01 -0.33 5.53
CA ALA A 72 3.21 1.10 5.33
C ALA A 72 3.00 1.90 6.62
N HIS A 73 2.06 1.48 7.47
CA HIS A 73 1.64 2.20 8.66
C HIS A 73 2.16 1.61 9.98
N ASP A 74 2.88 0.50 9.95
CA ASP A 74 3.31 -0.27 11.13
C ASP A 74 2.12 -0.60 12.06
N ILE A 75 1.05 -1.15 11.47
CA ILE A 75 -0.18 -1.57 12.15
C ILE A 75 -0.49 -3.04 11.82
N THR A 76 -1.49 -3.63 12.45
CA THR A 76 -1.90 -5.00 12.12
C THR A 76 -2.70 -5.05 10.80
N CYS A 77 -2.64 -6.18 10.08
CA CYS A 77 -3.46 -6.39 8.87
C CYS A 77 -4.96 -6.23 9.14
N GLY A 78 -5.44 -6.64 10.32
CA GLY A 78 -6.82 -6.43 10.74
C GLY A 78 -7.19 -4.95 10.86
N GLU A 79 -6.32 -4.13 11.47
CA GLU A 79 -6.52 -2.68 11.56
C GLU A 79 -6.47 -2.00 10.19
N ALA A 80 -5.54 -2.41 9.32
CA ALA A 80 -5.45 -1.89 7.95
C ALA A 80 -6.71 -2.23 7.13
N CYS A 81 -7.20 -3.47 7.20
CA CYS A 81 -8.44 -3.87 6.54
C CYS A 81 -9.67 -3.14 7.08
N LEU A 82 -9.77 -2.93 8.39
CA LEU A 82 -10.84 -2.13 8.97
C LEU A 82 -10.75 -0.67 8.54
N GLY A 83 -9.55 -0.08 8.53
CA GLY A 83 -9.30 1.28 8.06
C GLY A 83 -9.68 1.45 6.59
N LEU A 84 -9.31 0.50 5.73
CA LEU A 84 -9.72 0.48 4.33
C LEU A 84 -11.24 0.36 4.17
N CYS A 85 -11.88 -0.51 4.96
CA CYS A 85 -13.33 -0.67 4.96
C CYS A 85 -14.03 0.66 5.31
N VAL A 86 -13.56 1.34 6.36
CA VAL A 86 -14.04 2.68 6.72
C VAL A 86 -13.83 3.67 5.58
N CYS A 87 -12.64 3.72 4.97
CA CYS A 87 -12.35 4.58 3.82
C CYS A 87 -13.25 4.26 2.61
N SER A 88 -13.64 2.99 2.43
CA SER A 88 -14.58 2.56 1.39
C SER A 88 -15.98 3.07 1.62
N PHE A 89 -16.48 3.04 2.86
CA PHE A 89 -17.81 3.56 3.18
C PHE A 89 -17.94 5.07 2.96
N ILE A 90 -16.86 5.83 3.16
CA ILE A 90 -16.83 7.29 2.97
C ILE A 90 -16.37 7.71 1.57
N GLY A 91 -16.07 6.76 0.66
CA GLY A 91 -15.64 7.05 -0.71
C GLY A 91 -14.22 7.62 -0.84
N CYS A 92 -13.35 7.38 0.15
CA CYS A 92 -12.00 7.94 0.25
C CYS A 92 -10.89 6.92 -0.12
N THR A 93 -11.23 5.80 -0.77
CA THR A 93 -10.29 4.71 -1.10
C THR A 93 -9.14 5.16 -2.00
N PHE A 94 -9.40 6.07 -2.94
CA PHE A 94 -8.35 6.63 -3.79
C PHE A 94 -7.30 7.36 -2.96
N CYS A 95 -7.73 8.14 -1.98
CA CYS A 95 -6.80 8.91 -1.14
C CYS A 95 -6.06 8.02 -0.16
N ALA A 96 -6.70 6.96 0.32
CA ALA A 96 -6.04 5.92 1.11
C ALA A 96 -4.93 5.25 0.29
N ALA A 97 -5.19 4.85 -0.96
CA ALA A 97 -4.17 4.26 -1.83
C ALA A 97 -2.98 5.20 -2.07
N VAL A 98 -3.23 6.49 -2.29
CA VAL A 98 -2.17 7.49 -2.44
C VAL A 98 -1.40 7.69 -1.12
N ALA A 99 -2.09 7.66 0.02
CA ALA A 99 -1.48 7.83 1.35
C ALA A 99 -0.58 6.64 1.71
N ASP A 100 -1.03 5.42 1.46
CA ASP A 100 -0.29 4.19 1.71
C ASP A 100 0.99 4.17 0.86
N ARG A 101 0.86 4.52 -0.42
CA ARG A 101 1.98 4.66 -1.34
C ARG A 101 2.99 5.71 -0.88
N ARG A 102 2.52 6.86 -0.41
CA ARG A 102 3.38 7.90 0.18
C ARG A 102 4.06 7.40 1.44
N LYS A 103 3.37 6.63 2.28
CA LYS A 103 3.96 6.05 3.49
C LYS A 103 5.03 5.01 3.20
N LEU A 104 4.83 4.17 2.20
CA LEU A 104 5.85 3.26 1.71
C LEU A 104 7.08 4.02 1.21
N ARG A 105 6.88 5.13 0.48
CA ARG A 105 7.99 5.99 0.06
C ARG A 105 8.78 6.55 1.23
N GLN A 106 8.10 7.06 2.25
CA GLN A 106 8.75 7.55 3.46
C GLN A 106 9.51 6.43 4.19
N LYS A 107 8.88 5.26 4.33
CA LYS A 107 9.44 4.10 5.01
C LYS A 107 10.68 3.54 4.31
N TYR A 108 10.67 3.56 2.98
CA TYR A 108 11.75 3.02 2.15
C TYR A 108 12.67 4.08 1.54
N ASN A 109 12.52 5.34 1.95
CA ASN A 109 13.26 6.50 1.45
C ASN A 109 13.25 6.61 -0.09
N ILE A 110 12.07 6.46 -0.69
CA ILE A 110 11.85 6.48 -2.14
C ILE A 110 11.39 7.87 -2.58
N LYS A 111 12.06 8.45 -3.57
CA LYS A 111 11.74 9.72 -4.23
C LYS A 111 10.39 9.66 -4.90
N GLY A 112 9.66 10.76 -4.82
CA GLY A 112 8.55 11.00 -5.72
C GLY A 112 7.68 12.15 -5.25
N SER A 113 6.61 12.42 -5.99
CA SER A 113 5.62 13.41 -5.60
C SER A 113 4.27 12.76 -5.37
N THR A 114 3.46 13.38 -4.51
CA THR A 114 2.07 12.97 -4.30
C THR A 114 1.27 13.08 -5.61
N ILE A 115 1.63 14.00 -6.51
CA ILE A 115 1.04 14.11 -7.85
C ILE A 115 1.38 12.87 -8.70
N ALA A 116 2.63 12.43 -8.69
CA ALA A 116 3.02 11.21 -9.38
C ALA A 116 2.33 9.97 -8.80
N ASP A 117 2.05 9.95 -7.48
CA ASP A 117 1.26 8.90 -6.85
C ASP A 117 -0.21 8.91 -7.29
N CYS A 118 -0.84 10.10 -7.31
CA CYS A 118 -2.19 10.23 -7.83
C CYS A 118 -2.29 9.75 -9.28
N LEU A 119 -1.33 10.11 -10.13
CA LEU A 119 -1.29 9.65 -11.52
C LEU A 119 -1.06 8.15 -11.63
N ALA A 120 -0.18 7.57 -10.80
CA ALA A 120 0.07 6.14 -10.78
C ALA A 120 -1.20 5.34 -10.40
N VAL A 121 -1.86 5.74 -9.31
CA VAL A 121 -3.09 5.12 -8.83
C VAL A 121 -4.25 5.33 -9.81
N ALA A 122 -4.35 6.51 -10.44
CA ALA A 122 -5.40 6.80 -11.42
C ALA A 122 -5.20 6.09 -12.77
N CYS A 123 -3.95 5.93 -13.21
CA CYS A 123 -3.63 5.35 -14.52
C CYS A 123 -3.66 3.81 -14.49
N CYS A 124 -3.03 3.20 -13.48
CA CYS A 124 -3.08 1.74 -13.29
C CYS A 124 -3.01 1.38 -11.80
N PRO A 125 -4.16 1.30 -11.10
CA PRO A 125 -4.17 0.98 -9.67
C PRO A 125 -3.60 -0.42 -9.38
N ILE A 126 -3.85 -1.39 -10.27
CA ILE A 126 -3.31 -2.75 -10.13
C ILE A 126 -1.78 -2.74 -10.25
N CYS A 127 -1.23 -2.02 -11.23
CA CYS A 127 0.22 -1.97 -11.42
C CYS A 127 0.90 -1.24 -10.25
N ALA A 128 0.29 -0.14 -9.77
CA ALA A 128 0.73 0.57 -8.58
C ALA A 128 0.75 -0.35 -7.35
N GLN A 129 -0.31 -1.12 -7.14
CA GLN A 129 -0.41 -2.08 -6.04
C GLN A 129 0.59 -3.24 -6.17
N CYS A 130 0.82 -3.75 -7.39
CA CYS A 130 1.86 -4.75 -7.64
C CYS A 130 3.26 -4.23 -7.32
N GLN A 131 3.55 -2.97 -7.68
CA GLN A 131 4.82 -2.33 -7.38
C GLN A 131 5.04 -2.19 -5.86
N GLU A 132 4.00 -1.82 -5.12
CA GLU A 132 4.04 -1.70 -3.66
C GLU A 132 4.23 -3.06 -2.99
N ALA A 133 3.46 -4.07 -3.41
CA ALA A 133 3.60 -5.44 -2.93
C ALA A 133 4.98 -6.03 -3.25
N TYR A 134 5.53 -5.73 -4.42
CA TYR A 134 6.90 -6.11 -4.77
C TYR A 134 7.90 -5.48 -3.80
N GLN A 135 7.74 -4.19 -3.49
CA GLN A 135 8.64 -3.46 -2.63
C GLN A 135 8.63 -3.99 -1.18
N THR A 136 7.46 -4.36 -0.64
CA THR A 136 7.33 -4.92 0.72
C THR A 136 7.84 -6.36 0.81
N VAL A 137 7.58 -7.18 -0.22
CA VAL A 137 8.08 -8.56 -0.27
C VAL A 137 9.60 -8.60 -0.44
N HIS A 138 10.17 -7.80 -1.36
CA HIS A 138 11.62 -7.79 -1.60
C HIS A 138 12.44 -7.28 -0.42
N LYS A 139 11.87 -6.35 0.35
CA LYS A 139 12.51 -5.84 1.57
C LYS A 139 12.25 -6.73 2.79
N GLY A 140 11.66 -7.91 2.60
CA GLY A 140 11.52 -8.95 3.60
C GLY A 140 10.51 -8.63 4.70
N SER A 141 9.54 -7.74 4.44
CA SER A 141 8.56 -7.32 5.45
C SER A 141 7.52 -8.38 5.70
N HIS A 142 6.89 -8.93 4.66
CA HIS A 142 5.81 -9.90 4.79
C HIS A 142 5.66 -10.81 3.56
N GLU A 143 5.27 -12.07 3.81
CA GLU A 143 4.84 -13.02 2.78
C GLU A 143 3.36 -12.78 2.42
N CYS A 144 3.01 -12.87 1.14
CA CYS A 144 1.62 -12.74 0.71
C CYS A 144 0.77 -13.90 1.26
N PRO A 145 -0.30 -13.68 2.04
CA PRO A 145 -1.02 -14.75 2.75
C PRO A 145 -1.71 -15.76 1.84
N CYS A 146 -2.03 -15.35 0.61
CA CYS A 146 -2.77 -16.18 -0.33
C CYS A 146 -1.87 -17.05 -1.23
N SER A 147 -0.55 -16.87 -1.14
CA SER A 147 0.39 -17.61 -1.95
C SER A 147 1.37 -18.36 -1.07
N GLY A 148 1.18 -19.68 -0.97
CA GLY A 148 2.30 -20.60 -0.76
C GLY A 148 3.32 -20.60 -1.93
N ALA A 149 3.30 -19.57 -2.78
CA ALA A 149 4.25 -19.37 -3.86
C ALA A 149 5.50 -18.73 -3.25
N LYS A 150 6.56 -19.53 -3.19
CA LYS A 150 7.94 -19.08 -2.99
C LYS A 150 8.16 -17.96 -4.00
N THR A 151 8.24 -16.71 -3.57
CA THR A 151 8.74 -15.65 -4.43
C THR A 151 10.18 -16.02 -4.73
N SER A 152 10.41 -16.53 -5.93
CA SER A 152 11.75 -16.76 -6.45
C SER A 152 12.49 -15.44 -6.37
N ALA A 153 13.62 -15.45 -5.69
CA ALA A 153 14.56 -14.33 -5.64
C ALA A 153 14.73 -13.70 -7.03
N PRO A 154 14.88 -12.38 -7.12
CA PRO A 154 15.12 -11.73 -8.40
C PRO A 154 16.47 -12.22 -8.91
N GLY A 155 16.44 -12.97 -10.01
CA GLY A 155 17.60 -13.10 -10.88
C GLY A 155 18.00 -11.68 -11.26
N GLY A 156 19.17 -11.26 -10.81
CA GLY A 156 19.64 -9.90 -10.97
C GLY A 156 19.53 -9.42 -12.40
N GLN A 157 19.00 -8.22 -12.58
CA GLN A 157 19.38 -7.37 -13.69
C GLN A 157 19.81 -6.03 -13.13
N ALA A 158 21.12 -5.98 -12.86
CA ALA A 158 21.89 -4.78 -13.06
C ALA A 158 21.69 -4.25 -14.49
N MET A 159 22.10 -2.99 -14.69
CA MET A 159 22.55 -2.39 -15.95
C MET A 159 21.42 -1.61 -16.68
N LYS A 160 21.59 -0.37 -17.15
CA LYS A 160 22.76 0.49 -17.43
C LYS A 160 22.32 1.95 -17.46
#